data_AF-A0A9D8J0R3-F1
#
_entry.id   AF-A0A9D8J0R3-F1
#
_cell.length_a   1.000
_cell.length_b   1.000
_cell.length_c   1.000
_cell.angle_alpha   90.00
_cell.angle_beta   90.00
_cell.angle_gamma   90.00
#
_symmetry.space_group_name_H-M   'P 1'
#
loop_
_entity.id
_entity.type
_entity.pdbx_description
1 polymer ?
#
loop_
_entity_poly.entity_id
_entity_poly.type
_entity_poly.pdbx_seq_one_letter_code
_entity_poly.pdbx_strand_id
1 'polypeptide(L)'
;MNPSLPATRSVLYRYADPLAVVWTACATRVGFSIERSRDVYASTDGRGTLLIGCDEILDADDSLAQMIFHELCHALIEGEQGEALEDWGLDNTSNRDLSREHACLRLQAYLAAGFGLRRFLAPTTDFRVRFWDRLGEDPFAAAEAAGGRLEPSCVAARRGAWRATQPRWAAPLTEALAATAVIAGAVSAALPSTAEQRGRPAGLPLLWETADTPSPQRHPAGHAHVAIHPSGQGCAGCAWSFTFRNGQRCRHAPRVALPDDAPACARWESAADLSCRTCGACCREAYQSVEVAPNEAVNRRHPELVEQRETHRRLLRRGERCAALAGTGTPAAPFECTIYPDRPRACREFERGGTHCLEARRRVGLSL
;
A
#
# COMPACT_ATOMS: atom_id res chain seq x y z
N MET A 1 -50.60 44.54 26.99
CA MET A 1 -50.25 43.65 25.87
C MET A 1 -48.92 43.00 26.22
N ASN A 2 -48.92 41.71 26.55
CA ASN A 2 -47.67 40.99 26.79
C ASN A 2 -47.02 40.72 25.43
N PRO A 3 -45.75 41.12 25.19
CA PRO A 3 -45.07 40.76 23.97
C PRO A 3 -44.87 39.24 23.97
N SER A 4 -45.52 38.56 23.03
CA SER A 4 -45.27 37.14 22.77
C SER A 4 -43.79 36.97 22.44
N LEU A 5 -43.07 36.21 23.27
CA LEU A 5 -41.69 35.81 23.02
C LEU A 5 -41.60 35.22 21.60
N PRO A 6 -40.62 35.60 20.78
CA PRO A 6 -40.49 35.07 19.43
C PRO A 6 -40.34 33.55 19.51
N ALA A 7 -41.20 32.84 18.79
CA ALA A 7 -41.16 31.39 18.72
C ALA A 7 -39.77 30.95 18.25
N THR A 8 -39.01 30.30 19.13
CA THR A 8 -37.70 29.76 18.79
C THR A 8 -37.87 28.58 17.84
N ARG A 9 -37.26 28.67 16.66
CA ARG A 9 -37.23 27.58 15.68
C ARG A 9 -36.52 26.36 16.28
N SER A 10 -37.10 25.17 16.13
CA SER A 10 -36.43 23.91 16.48
C SER A 10 -35.37 23.52 15.45
N VAL A 11 -34.21 23.06 15.92
CA VAL A 11 -33.16 22.49 15.08
C VAL A 11 -33.48 21.03 14.84
N LEU A 12 -33.77 20.67 13.59
CA LEU A 12 -34.16 19.30 13.20
C LEU A 12 -33.01 18.48 12.59
N TYR A 13 -31.99 19.17 12.07
CA TYR A 13 -30.88 18.56 11.35
C TYR A 13 -29.57 19.18 11.79
N ARG A 14 -28.53 18.36 11.87
CA ARG A 14 -27.15 18.77 12.11
C ARG A 14 -26.40 18.73 10.78
N TYR A 15 -25.67 19.80 10.48
CA TYR A 15 -24.68 19.77 9.39
C TYR A 15 -23.42 19.02 9.84
N ALA A 16 -22.84 18.25 8.92
CA ALA A 16 -21.58 17.56 9.12
C ALA A 16 -20.69 17.79 7.91
N ASP A 17 -19.37 17.82 8.12
CA ASP A 17 -18.40 17.84 7.02
C ASP A 17 -18.60 16.60 6.13
N PRO A 18 -18.84 16.78 4.82
CA PRO A 18 -19.00 15.67 3.88
C PRO A 18 -17.85 14.66 3.92
N LEU A 19 -16.60 15.12 4.08
CA LEU A 19 -15.45 14.21 4.14
C LEU A 19 -15.43 13.40 5.44
N ALA A 20 -15.74 14.04 6.58
CA ALA A 20 -15.93 13.34 7.85
C ALA A 20 -16.99 12.23 7.75
N VAL A 21 -18.12 12.49 7.09
CA VAL A 21 -19.19 11.49 6.88
C VAL A 21 -18.69 10.32 6.04
N VAL A 22 -18.01 10.60 4.91
CA VAL A 22 -17.47 9.58 4.01
C VAL A 22 -16.47 8.67 4.73
N TRP A 23 -15.51 9.26 5.45
CA TRP A 23 -14.42 8.50 6.08
C TRP A 23 -14.86 7.79 7.36
N THR A 24 -15.80 8.34 8.12
CA THR A 24 -16.42 7.62 9.24
C THR A 24 -17.19 6.39 8.74
N ALA A 25 -17.95 6.52 7.64
CA ALA A 25 -18.64 5.38 7.04
C ALA A 25 -17.66 4.34 6.48
N CYS A 26 -16.54 4.78 5.90
CA CYS A 26 -15.46 3.89 5.48
C CYS A 26 -14.89 3.10 6.67
N ALA A 27 -14.50 3.79 7.74
CA ALA A 27 -13.98 3.18 8.97
C ALA A 27 -14.96 2.14 9.54
N THR A 28 -16.25 2.48 9.65
CA THR A 28 -17.27 1.55 10.13
C THR A 28 -17.39 0.30 9.25
N ARG A 29 -17.37 0.45 7.92
CA ARG A 29 -17.44 -0.70 7.00
C ARG A 29 -16.24 -1.61 7.07
N VAL A 30 -15.06 -1.09 7.40
CA VAL A 30 -13.85 -1.90 7.63
C VAL A 30 -13.75 -2.40 9.08
N GLY A 31 -14.69 -2.03 9.96
CA GLY A 31 -14.79 -2.57 11.32
C GLY A 31 -14.24 -1.69 12.44
N PHE A 32 -14.05 -0.38 12.20
CA PHE A 32 -13.62 0.58 13.22
C PHE A 32 -14.73 1.58 13.57
N SER A 33 -14.85 1.91 14.85
CA SER A 33 -15.56 3.09 15.36
C SER A 33 -14.61 4.28 15.49
N ILE A 34 -15.15 5.49 15.38
CA ILE A 34 -14.40 6.74 15.57
C ILE A 34 -14.90 7.42 16.83
N GLU A 35 -13.98 7.75 17.74
CA GLU A 35 -14.23 8.59 18.90
C GLU A 35 -13.38 9.86 18.82
N ARG A 36 -13.99 11.02 19.09
CA ARG A 36 -13.29 12.31 19.06
C ARG A 36 -12.73 12.60 20.45
N SER A 37 -11.42 12.83 20.55
CA SER A 37 -10.72 13.03 21.82
C SER A 37 -10.01 14.37 21.89
N ARG A 38 -9.89 14.96 23.08
CA ARG A 38 -9.07 16.16 23.31
C ARG A 38 -7.67 15.84 23.81
N ASP A 39 -7.42 14.57 24.14
CA ASP A 39 -6.22 14.13 24.85
C ASP A 39 -5.19 13.48 23.93
N VAL A 40 -5.60 13.05 22.74
CA VAL A 40 -4.74 12.39 21.75
C VAL A 40 -4.96 12.97 20.36
N TYR A 41 -3.89 13.04 19.58
CA TYR A 41 -3.94 13.49 18.20
C TYR A 41 -4.50 12.39 17.28
N ALA A 42 -3.94 11.18 17.37
CA ALA A 42 -4.51 9.95 16.85
C ALA A 42 -4.01 8.76 17.68
N SER A 43 -4.87 7.78 17.92
CA SER A 43 -4.58 6.56 18.67
C SER A 43 -5.61 5.47 18.36
N THR A 44 -5.29 4.22 18.68
CA THR A 44 -6.24 3.09 18.67
C THR A 44 -6.19 2.34 19.98
N ASP A 45 -7.36 1.89 20.47
CA ASP A 45 -7.46 1.10 21.69
C ASP A 45 -7.12 -0.39 21.50
N GLY A 46 -6.83 -0.81 20.25
CA GLY A 46 -6.62 -2.20 19.88
C GLY A 46 -7.87 -3.08 19.98
N ARG A 47 -9.05 -2.48 20.14
CA ARG A 47 -10.36 -3.14 20.33
C ARG A 47 -11.41 -2.67 19.32
N GLY A 48 -10.97 -1.96 18.28
CA GLY A 48 -11.81 -1.50 17.19
C GLY A 48 -12.21 -0.02 17.27
N THR A 49 -11.65 0.76 18.20
CA THR A 49 -11.91 2.21 18.30
C THR A 49 -10.69 3.01 17.88
N LEU A 50 -10.88 3.94 16.94
CA LEU A 50 -9.90 4.98 16.63
C LEU A 50 -10.25 6.26 17.40
N LEU A 51 -9.32 6.71 18.22
CA LEU A 51 -9.40 7.96 18.96
C LEU A 51 -8.71 9.04 18.13
N ILE A 52 -9.48 10.00 17.60
CA ILE A 52 -8.94 11.05 16.72
C ILE A 52 -9.18 12.43 17.36
N GLY A 53 -8.14 13.26 17.37
CA GLY A 53 -8.13 14.57 18.02
C GLY A 53 -9.25 15.50 17.55
N CYS A 54 -9.96 16.14 18.47
CA CYS A 54 -11.01 17.12 18.17
C CYS A 54 -10.46 18.34 17.43
N ASP A 55 -11.35 19.09 16.79
CA ASP A 55 -10.99 20.22 15.93
C ASP A 55 -10.21 21.32 16.68
N GLU A 56 -10.29 21.37 18.02
CA GLU A 56 -9.52 22.32 18.84
C GLU A 56 -8.03 21.97 19.00
N ILE A 57 -7.64 20.72 18.75
CA ILE A 57 -6.24 20.25 18.88
C ILE A 57 -5.61 19.85 17.54
N LEU A 58 -6.39 19.83 16.47
CA LEU A 58 -5.90 19.60 15.12
C LEU A 58 -5.39 20.92 14.51
N ASP A 59 -4.37 20.81 13.66
CA ASP A 59 -3.84 21.92 12.87
C ASP A 59 -4.87 22.40 11.84
N ALA A 60 -4.72 23.64 11.37
CA ALA A 60 -5.72 24.27 10.51
C ALA A 60 -5.88 23.59 9.12
N ASP A 61 -4.89 22.82 8.69
CA ASP A 61 -4.88 22.02 7.47
C ASP A 61 -5.10 20.52 7.70
N ASP A 62 -5.47 20.13 8.93
CA ASP A 62 -5.99 18.81 9.25
C ASP A 62 -7.46 18.67 8.90
N SER A 63 -7.84 17.44 8.55
CA SER A 63 -9.23 17.03 8.51
C SER A 63 -9.39 15.66 9.15
N LEU A 64 -10.58 15.41 9.74
CA LEU A 64 -10.91 14.09 10.25
C LEU A 64 -10.74 12.99 9.19
N ALA A 65 -11.00 13.33 7.92
CA ALA A 65 -10.77 12.42 6.80
C ALA A 65 -9.30 12.03 6.62
N GLN A 66 -8.37 12.99 6.65
CA GLN A 66 -6.92 12.71 6.60
C GLN A 66 -6.49 11.81 7.76
N MET A 67 -6.95 12.11 8.98
CA MET A 67 -6.60 11.35 10.17
C MET A 67 -7.12 9.92 10.12
N ILE A 68 -8.40 9.71 9.77
CA ILE A 68 -8.96 8.37 9.60
C ILE A 68 -8.18 7.61 8.51
N PHE A 69 -7.92 8.23 7.36
CA PHE A 69 -7.23 7.56 6.27
C PHE A 69 -5.82 7.11 6.67
N HIS A 70 -5.10 7.94 7.42
CA HIS A 70 -3.79 7.62 7.97
C HIS A 70 -3.84 6.41 8.92
N GLU A 71 -4.77 6.41 9.88
CA GLU A 71 -4.95 5.28 10.80
C GLU A 71 -5.35 3.98 10.08
N LEU A 72 -6.19 4.06 9.04
CA LEU A 72 -6.51 2.90 8.21
C LEU A 72 -5.27 2.41 7.43
N CYS A 73 -4.35 3.29 7.06
CA CYS A 73 -3.07 2.88 6.48
C CYS A 73 -2.21 2.15 7.52
N HIS A 74 -2.16 2.59 8.78
CA HIS A 74 -1.50 1.85 9.86
C HIS A 74 -2.08 0.45 10.04
N ALA A 75 -3.41 0.32 10.13
CA ALA A 75 -4.07 -0.98 10.19
C ALA A 75 -3.65 -1.91 9.04
N LEU A 76 -3.52 -1.38 7.82
CA LEU A 76 -3.03 -2.13 6.66
C LEU A 76 -1.55 -2.50 6.75
N ILE A 77 -0.69 -1.67 7.33
CA ILE A 77 0.74 -1.94 7.48
C ILE A 77 0.99 -2.98 8.58
N GLU A 78 0.32 -2.84 9.73
CA GLU A 78 0.49 -3.71 10.89
C GLU A 78 -0.29 -5.03 10.71
N GLY A 79 -1.45 -4.98 10.06
CA GLY A 79 -2.32 -6.13 9.85
C GLY A 79 -2.99 -6.60 11.13
N GLU A 80 -3.69 -7.74 11.05
CA GLU A 80 -4.58 -8.24 12.12
C GLU A 80 -3.91 -8.36 13.50
N GLN A 81 -2.61 -8.67 13.55
CA GLN A 81 -1.88 -8.74 14.81
C GLN A 81 -1.71 -7.37 15.47
N GLY A 82 -1.42 -6.33 14.68
CA GLY A 82 -1.30 -4.97 15.20
C GLY A 82 -2.64 -4.32 15.47
N GLU A 83 -3.70 -4.64 14.71
CA GLU A 83 -5.06 -4.15 14.98
C GLU A 83 -5.57 -4.54 16.38
N ALA A 84 -5.05 -5.62 16.96
CA ALA A 84 -5.39 -6.10 18.30
C ALA A 84 -4.55 -5.45 19.43
N LEU A 85 -3.69 -4.48 19.09
CA LEU A 85 -2.79 -3.80 20.01
C LEU A 85 -3.09 -2.31 20.05
N GLU A 86 -2.93 -1.72 21.23
CA GLU A 86 -2.96 -0.26 21.41
C GLU A 86 -1.89 0.40 20.55
N ASP A 87 -2.24 1.50 19.89
CA ASP A 87 -1.39 2.21 18.92
C ASP A 87 -0.70 1.28 17.91
N TRP A 88 -1.42 0.25 17.49
CA TRP A 88 -0.96 -0.77 16.55
C TRP A 88 0.24 -1.60 17.03
N GLY A 89 0.60 -1.50 18.31
CA GLY A 89 1.82 -2.06 18.90
C GLY A 89 3.09 -1.25 18.64
N LEU A 90 2.96 -0.01 18.15
CA LEU A 90 4.08 0.87 17.82
C LEU A 90 4.50 1.71 19.03
N ASP A 91 5.80 2.05 19.09
CA ASP A 91 6.33 2.99 20.07
C ASP A 91 6.38 4.40 19.49
N ASN A 92 5.49 5.24 20.02
CA ASN A 92 5.35 6.65 19.63
C ASN A 92 6.34 7.59 20.36
N THR A 93 7.20 7.06 21.23
CA THR A 93 8.14 7.85 22.05
C THR A 93 9.59 7.79 21.57
N SER A 94 9.90 6.88 20.64
CA SER A 94 11.25 6.70 20.11
C SER A 94 11.26 6.47 18.60
N ASN A 95 12.45 6.45 18.00
CA ASN A 95 12.62 6.18 16.58
C ASN A 95 12.56 4.67 16.22
N ARG A 96 12.20 3.79 17.16
CA ARG A 96 12.20 2.35 16.96
C ARG A 96 11.34 1.93 15.76
N ASP A 97 10.16 2.53 15.66
CA ASP A 97 9.13 2.14 14.69
C ASP A 97 9.00 3.12 13.52
N LEU A 98 9.99 4.01 13.35
CA LEU A 98 10.04 5.01 12.28
C LEU A 98 9.90 4.41 10.87
N SER A 99 10.39 3.19 10.66
CA SER A 99 10.26 2.49 9.37
C SER A 99 8.82 2.07 9.06
N ARG A 100 8.00 1.83 10.09
CA ARG A 100 6.57 1.48 9.96
C ARG A 100 5.76 2.73 9.63
N GLU A 101 6.08 3.84 10.26
CA GLU A 101 5.52 5.17 9.92
C GLU A 101 5.80 5.53 8.46
N HIS A 102 7.05 5.41 8.02
CA HIS A 102 7.40 5.60 6.61
C HIS A 102 6.62 4.66 5.67
N ALA A 103 6.35 3.42 6.10
CA ALA A 103 5.57 2.48 5.29
C ALA A 103 4.10 2.91 5.17
N CYS A 104 3.51 3.41 6.27
CA CYS A 104 2.17 4.00 6.31
C CYS A 104 2.06 5.15 5.30
N LEU A 105 2.99 6.11 5.38
CA LEU A 105 3.01 7.27 4.49
C LEU A 105 3.22 6.89 3.00
N ARG A 106 4.06 5.88 2.71
CA ARG A 106 4.21 5.36 1.34
C ARG A 106 2.91 4.74 0.81
N LEU A 107 2.22 3.97 1.66
CA LEU A 107 0.94 3.37 1.31
C LEU A 107 -0.13 4.44 1.07
N GLN A 108 -0.21 5.42 1.98
CA GLN A 108 -1.09 6.59 1.88
C GLN A 108 -0.87 7.33 0.56
N ALA A 109 0.39 7.62 0.21
CA ALA A 109 0.76 8.25 -1.06
C ALA A 109 0.30 7.43 -2.27
N TYR A 110 0.52 6.12 -2.26
CA TYR A 110 0.12 5.22 -3.35
C TYR A 110 -1.40 5.16 -3.55
N LEU A 111 -2.16 4.97 -2.46
CA LEU A 111 -3.60 4.85 -2.51
C LEU A 111 -4.26 6.18 -2.95
N ALA A 112 -3.82 7.30 -2.38
CA ALA A 112 -4.35 8.62 -2.72
C ALA A 112 -3.98 9.07 -4.13
N ALA A 113 -2.76 8.75 -4.61
CA ALA A 113 -2.31 9.10 -5.96
C ALA A 113 -3.25 8.56 -7.04
N GLY A 114 -3.84 7.37 -6.84
CA GLY A 114 -4.77 6.79 -7.81
C GLY A 114 -6.07 7.58 -8.04
N PHE A 115 -6.33 8.59 -7.22
CA PHE A 115 -7.50 9.45 -7.30
C PHE A 115 -7.14 10.93 -7.46
N GLY A 116 -5.85 11.27 -7.63
CA GLY A 116 -5.38 12.66 -7.67
C GLY A 116 -5.37 13.33 -6.29
N LEU A 117 -5.38 12.54 -5.22
CA LEU A 117 -5.51 13.02 -3.85
C LEU A 117 -4.19 12.98 -3.07
N ARG A 118 -3.06 12.69 -3.73
CA ARG A 118 -1.77 12.53 -3.03
C ARG A 118 -1.44 13.77 -2.20
N ARG A 119 -1.44 14.97 -2.79
CA ARG A 119 -1.14 16.20 -2.04
C ARG A 119 -2.26 16.59 -1.06
N PHE A 120 -3.51 16.35 -1.45
CA PHE A 120 -4.69 16.66 -0.64
C PHE A 120 -4.76 15.85 0.66
N LEU A 121 -4.41 14.56 0.61
CA LEU A 121 -4.37 13.66 1.76
C LEU A 121 -2.93 13.46 2.27
N ALA A 122 -2.04 14.45 2.09
CA ALA A 122 -0.70 14.39 2.67
C ALA A 122 -0.77 14.51 4.20
N PRO A 123 0.22 13.96 4.94
CA PRO A 123 0.34 14.22 6.37
C PRO A 123 0.62 15.72 6.60
N THR A 124 0.20 16.19 7.76
CA THR A 124 0.35 17.57 8.26
C THR A 124 1.44 17.68 9.32
N THR A 125 1.84 16.56 9.92
CA THR A 125 2.96 16.48 10.88
C THR A 125 4.32 16.79 10.24
N ASP A 126 5.37 16.86 11.06
CA ASP A 126 6.78 17.02 10.62
C ASP A 126 7.22 16.02 9.53
N PHE A 127 6.56 14.87 9.43
CA PHE A 127 6.78 13.90 8.36
C PHE A 127 6.49 14.44 6.98
N ARG A 128 5.64 15.47 6.86
CA ARG A 128 5.39 16.19 5.61
C ARG A 128 6.70 16.66 4.98
N VAL A 129 7.50 17.39 5.77
CA VAL A 129 8.75 17.99 5.30
C VAL A 129 9.90 16.98 5.33
N ARG A 130 9.97 16.13 6.35
CA ARG A 130 11.12 15.23 6.56
C ARG A 130 11.10 14.00 5.65
N PHE A 131 9.92 13.57 5.21
CA PHE A 131 9.74 12.33 4.45
C PHE A 131 8.84 12.49 3.22
N TRP A 132 7.59 12.94 3.40
CA TRP A 132 6.57 12.93 2.35
C TRP A 132 6.96 13.73 1.11
N ASP A 133 7.41 14.97 1.28
CA ASP A 133 7.78 15.86 0.17
C ASP A 133 9.04 15.36 -0.58
N ARG A 134 9.77 14.38 -0.03
CA ARG A 134 10.92 13.73 -0.66
C ARG A 134 10.56 12.42 -1.37
N LEU A 135 9.33 11.94 -1.25
CA LEU A 135 8.87 10.75 -1.96
C LEU A 135 8.85 11.03 -3.46
N GLY A 136 9.54 10.18 -4.23
CA GLY A 136 9.46 10.20 -5.68
C GLY A 136 8.08 9.80 -6.22
N GLU A 137 7.97 9.72 -7.55
CA GLU A 137 6.73 9.31 -8.21
C GLU A 137 6.34 7.87 -7.87
N ASP A 138 7.31 6.95 -7.75
CA ASP A 138 7.11 5.61 -7.17
C ASP A 138 7.27 5.66 -5.65
N PRO A 139 6.17 5.62 -4.86
CA PRO A 139 6.24 5.63 -3.40
C PRO A 139 6.84 4.34 -2.83
N PHE A 140 7.04 3.29 -3.63
CA PHE A 140 7.65 2.02 -3.19
C PHE A 140 9.12 1.89 -3.58
N ALA A 141 9.76 2.99 -3.97
CA ALA A 141 11.19 3.09 -4.17
C ALA A 141 11.85 3.99 -3.11
N ALA A 142 13.00 3.55 -2.60
CA ALA A 142 13.95 4.37 -1.86
C ALA A 142 15.23 4.56 -2.69
N ALA A 143 16.15 5.39 -2.21
CA ALA A 143 17.48 5.46 -2.82
C ALA A 143 18.18 4.09 -2.76
N GLU A 144 18.95 3.72 -3.80
CA GLU A 144 19.67 2.43 -3.84
C GLU A 144 20.59 2.25 -2.63
N ALA A 145 21.23 3.32 -2.15
CA ALA A 145 22.06 3.29 -0.93
C ALA A 145 21.28 2.95 0.35
N ALA A 146 19.97 3.26 0.39
CA ALA A 146 19.07 2.87 1.48
C ALA A 146 18.39 1.50 1.22
N GLY A 147 18.71 0.87 0.09
CA GLY A 147 18.23 -0.45 -0.32
C GLY A 147 17.12 -0.48 -1.35
N GLY A 148 16.86 0.65 -2.01
CA GLY A 148 16.01 0.67 -3.20
C GLY A 148 14.61 0.15 -2.90
N ARG A 149 14.11 -0.75 -3.74
CA ARG A 149 12.82 -1.43 -3.51
C ARG A 149 12.83 -2.36 -2.29
N LEU A 150 14.00 -2.85 -1.85
CA LEU A 150 14.12 -3.78 -0.72
C LEU A 150 14.16 -3.08 0.64
N GLU A 151 14.20 -1.75 0.66
CA GLU A 151 14.16 -0.97 1.90
C GLU A 151 12.92 -1.38 2.73
N PRO A 152 13.06 -1.60 4.06
CA PRO A 152 12.00 -2.18 4.90
C PRO A 152 10.64 -1.48 4.80
N SER A 153 10.61 -0.13 4.77
CA SER A 153 9.36 0.61 4.65
C SER A 153 8.69 0.40 3.29
N CYS A 154 9.46 0.30 2.21
CA CYS A 154 8.95 -0.03 0.88
C CYS A 154 8.34 -1.44 0.82
N VAL A 155 8.98 -2.42 1.46
CA VAL A 155 8.48 -3.81 1.54
C VAL A 155 7.17 -3.88 2.32
N ALA A 156 7.11 -3.22 3.48
CA ALA A 156 5.91 -3.17 4.30
C ALA A 156 4.76 -2.45 3.59
N ALA A 157 5.03 -1.33 2.93
CA ALA A 157 4.03 -0.56 2.19
C ALA A 157 3.40 -1.36 1.04
N ARG A 158 4.19 -2.16 0.30
CA ARG A 158 3.63 -3.05 -0.75
C ARG A 158 2.77 -4.17 -0.17
N ARG A 159 3.10 -4.71 1.01
CA ARG A 159 2.21 -5.66 1.70
C ARG A 159 0.90 -5.01 2.11
N GLY A 160 0.96 -3.77 2.61
CA GLY A 160 -0.23 -2.96 2.91
C GLY A 160 -1.08 -2.69 1.67
N ALA A 161 -0.45 -2.37 0.53
CA ALA A 161 -1.13 -2.17 -0.74
C ALA A 161 -1.85 -3.43 -1.21
N TRP A 162 -1.25 -4.61 -1.03
CA TRP A 162 -1.91 -5.89 -1.30
C TRP A 162 -3.08 -6.15 -0.35
N ARG A 163 -2.93 -5.89 0.96
CA ARG A 163 -4.01 -5.99 1.95
C ARG A 163 -5.19 -5.07 1.63
N ALA A 164 -4.91 -3.88 1.11
CA ALA A 164 -5.95 -2.94 0.66
C ALA A 164 -6.81 -3.50 -0.49
N THR A 165 -6.33 -4.53 -1.21
CA THR A 165 -7.11 -5.21 -2.26
C THR A 165 -7.99 -6.36 -1.74
N GLN A 166 -7.90 -6.70 -0.46
CA GLN A 166 -8.69 -7.77 0.14
C GLN A 166 -10.14 -7.35 0.37
N PRO A 167 -11.11 -8.29 0.42
CA PRO A 167 -12.54 -7.99 0.44
C PRO A 167 -12.99 -7.00 1.53
N ARG A 168 -12.40 -7.06 2.72
CA ARG A 168 -12.68 -6.12 3.83
C ARG A 168 -12.38 -4.67 3.46
N TRP A 169 -11.30 -4.44 2.71
CA TRP A 169 -10.72 -3.11 2.49
C TRP A 169 -11.04 -2.51 1.12
N ALA A 170 -11.09 -3.35 0.08
CA ALA A 170 -11.06 -2.91 -1.30
C ALA A 170 -12.20 -1.95 -1.66
N ALA A 171 -13.45 -2.34 -1.36
CA ALA A 171 -14.62 -1.53 -1.70
C ALA A 171 -14.72 -0.26 -0.81
N PRO A 172 -14.68 -0.34 0.54
CA PRO A 172 -14.77 0.86 1.38
C PRO A 172 -13.72 1.93 1.06
N LEU A 173 -12.44 1.54 0.92
CA LEU A 173 -11.36 2.50 0.62
C LEU A 173 -11.50 3.12 -0.77
N THR A 174 -11.78 2.30 -1.79
CA THR A 174 -11.92 2.79 -3.17
C THR A 174 -13.09 3.77 -3.27
N GLU A 175 -14.21 3.47 -2.62
CA GLU A 175 -15.39 4.35 -2.61
C GLU A 175 -15.13 5.65 -1.84
N ALA A 176 -14.45 5.58 -0.68
CA ALA A 176 -14.11 6.78 0.10
C ALA A 176 -13.16 7.72 -0.64
N LEU A 177 -12.12 7.18 -1.27
CA LEU A 177 -11.19 7.95 -2.09
C LEU A 177 -11.87 8.52 -3.34
N ALA A 178 -12.74 7.75 -4.01
CA ALA A 178 -13.51 8.24 -5.15
C ALA A 178 -14.46 9.38 -4.76
N ALA A 179 -15.20 9.23 -3.65
CA ALA A 179 -16.09 10.28 -3.15
C ALA A 179 -15.31 11.53 -2.75
N THR A 180 -14.15 11.36 -2.11
CA THR A 180 -13.25 12.48 -1.76
C THR A 180 -12.80 13.22 -3.03
N ALA A 181 -12.42 12.51 -4.09
CA ALA A 181 -12.01 13.13 -5.36
C ALA A 181 -13.16 13.89 -6.05
N VAL A 182 -14.39 13.36 -6.00
CA VAL A 182 -15.58 14.04 -6.53
C VAL A 182 -15.85 15.33 -5.76
N ILE A 183 -15.83 15.27 -4.43
CA ILE A 183 -16.03 16.45 -3.57
C ILE A 183 -14.93 17.48 -3.83
N ALA A 184 -13.66 17.05 -3.86
CA ALA A 184 -12.53 17.93 -4.11
C ALA A 184 -12.61 18.61 -5.48
N GLY A 185 -12.98 17.87 -6.53
CA GLY A 185 -13.20 18.45 -7.86
C GLY A 185 -14.32 19.48 -7.88
N ALA A 186 -15.45 19.20 -7.23
CA ALA A 186 -16.57 20.13 -7.16
C ALA A 186 -16.22 21.42 -6.39
N VAL A 187 -15.52 21.30 -5.26
CA VAL A 187 -15.09 22.45 -4.46
C VAL A 187 -14.02 23.26 -5.17
N SER A 188 -13.01 22.60 -5.74
CA SER A 188 -11.92 23.26 -6.47
C SER A 188 -12.44 24.06 -7.66
N ALA A 189 -13.41 23.53 -8.41
CA ALA A 189 -14.06 24.24 -9.52
C ALA A 189 -14.88 25.47 -9.08
N ALA A 190 -15.32 25.53 -7.82
CA ALA A 190 -16.06 26.65 -7.26
C ALA A 190 -15.14 27.73 -6.64
N LEU A 191 -13.84 27.47 -6.53
CA LEU A 191 -12.89 28.45 -5.98
C LEU A 191 -12.69 29.62 -6.97
N PRO A 192 -12.66 30.87 -6.50
CA PRO A 192 -12.36 32.03 -7.35
C PRO A 192 -11.00 31.86 -8.00
N SER A 193 -10.89 32.23 -9.28
CA SER A 193 -9.59 32.25 -9.97
C SER A 193 -8.62 33.19 -9.23
N THR A 194 -7.33 32.87 -9.23
CA THR A 194 -6.27 33.64 -8.52
C THR A 194 -6.22 35.13 -8.88
N ALA A 195 -6.84 35.56 -9.98
CA ALA A 195 -7.00 36.97 -10.35
C ALA A 195 -8.00 37.74 -9.45
N GLU A 196 -9.02 37.07 -8.91
CA GLU A 196 -10.06 37.66 -8.03
C GLU A 196 -9.63 37.68 -6.55
N GLN A 197 -8.54 37.00 -6.21
CA GLN A 197 -7.99 36.97 -4.85
C GLN A 197 -7.15 38.23 -4.50
N ARG A 198 -6.95 39.17 -5.45
CA ARG A 198 -6.31 40.48 -5.22
C ARG A 198 -7.20 41.40 -4.36
N GLY A 199 -7.32 41.08 -3.08
CA GLY A 199 -8.15 41.82 -2.14
C GLY A 199 -8.36 41.12 -0.80
N ARG A 200 -8.01 39.81 -0.69
CA ARG A 200 -7.93 39.14 0.61
C ARG A 200 -6.57 39.41 1.26
N PRO A 201 -6.49 39.60 2.59
CA PRO A 201 -5.20 39.59 3.28
C PRO A 201 -4.47 38.29 2.94
N ALA A 202 -3.14 38.35 2.81
CA ALA A 202 -2.29 37.24 2.37
C ALA A 202 -2.50 35.98 3.25
N GLY A 203 -3.45 35.14 2.86
CA GLY A 203 -3.78 33.89 3.53
C GLY A 203 -3.13 32.71 2.83
N LEU A 204 -2.92 31.63 3.58
CA LEU A 204 -2.47 30.36 3.01
C LEU A 204 -3.49 29.87 1.94
N PRO A 205 -3.03 29.18 0.89
CA PRO A 205 -3.91 28.59 -0.12
C PRO A 205 -4.85 27.56 0.52
N LEU A 206 -6.05 27.40 -0.05
CA LEU A 206 -7.00 26.41 0.46
C LEU A 206 -6.53 24.99 0.12
N LEU A 207 -6.71 24.04 1.05
CA LEU A 207 -6.33 22.63 0.84
C LEU A 207 -6.94 22.04 -0.44
N TRP A 208 -8.16 22.46 -0.79
CA TRP A 208 -8.87 22.05 -2.01
C TRP A 208 -8.15 22.39 -3.32
N GLU A 209 -7.24 23.37 -3.32
CA GLU A 209 -6.39 23.70 -4.48
C GLU A 209 -5.29 22.65 -4.72
N THR A 210 -5.07 21.73 -3.78
CA THR A 210 -4.01 20.72 -3.87
C THR A 210 -4.47 19.40 -4.49
N ALA A 211 -5.76 19.22 -4.75
CA ALA A 211 -6.27 18.04 -5.43
C ALA A 211 -6.00 18.11 -6.94
N ASP A 212 -5.39 17.06 -7.48
CA ASP A 212 -5.13 16.95 -8.92
C ASP A 212 -6.42 16.58 -9.64
N THR A 213 -6.98 17.54 -10.39
CA THR A 213 -8.27 17.39 -11.07
C THR A 213 -8.12 17.67 -12.57
N PRO A 214 -8.65 16.79 -13.46
CA PRO A 214 -9.36 15.55 -13.16
C PRO A 214 -8.46 14.46 -12.58
N SER A 215 -9.05 13.48 -11.88
CA SER A 215 -8.32 12.32 -11.36
C SER A 215 -7.56 11.57 -12.47
N PRO A 216 -6.47 10.86 -12.13
CA PRO A 216 -5.67 10.13 -13.10
C PRO A 216 -6.48 9.14 -13.94
N GLN A 217 -6.11 9.02 -15.22
CA GLN A 217 -6.77 8.13 -16.17
C GLN A 217 -6.72 6.68 -15.67
N ARG A 218 -7.86 5.99 -15.73
CA ARG A 218 -7.95 4.56 -15.43
C ARG A 218 -7.29 3.74 -16.54
N HIS A 219 -6.49 2.76 -16.14
CA HIS A 219 -5.89 1.80 -17.06
C HIS A 219 -6.99 0.89 -17.67
N PRO A 220 -6.89 0.45 -18.94
CA PRO A 220 -7.89 -0.41 -19.59
C PRO A 220 -8.22 -1.71 -18.83
N ALA A 221 -7.28 -2.24 -18.04
CA ALA A 221 -7.50 -3.39 -17.17
C ALA A 221 -8.50 -3.12 -16.01
N GLY A 222 -8.84 -1.86 -15.75
CA GLY A 222 -9.82 -1.42 -14.75
C GLY A 222 -9.35 -1.46 -13.29
N HIS A 223 -8.24 -2.14 -12.97
CA HIS A 223 -7.81 -2.36 -11.58
C HIS A 223 -6.81 -1.32 -11.02
N ALA A 224 -6.36 -0.37 -11.84
CA ALA A 224 -5.39 0.66 -11.46
C ALA A 224 -5.51 1.88 -12.40
N HIS A 225 -4.84 2.98 -12.06
CA HIS A 225 -4.62 4.11 -12.96
C HIS A 225 -3.39 3.85 -13.85
N VAL A 226 -3.32 4.57 -14.97
CA VAL A 226 -2.13 4.63 -15.83
C VAL A 226 -0.97 5.18 -15.01
N ALA A 227 0.19 4.53 -15.08
CA ALA A 227 1.35 4.93 -14.30
C ALA A 227 1.86 6.30 -14.78
N ILE A 228 2.20 7.17 -13.83
CA ILE A 228 3.06 8.33 -14.12
C ILE A 228 4.50 7.84 -14.33
N HIS A 229 4.91 6.87 -13.51
CA HIS A 229 6.24 6.24 -13.56
C HIS A 229 6.15 4.70 -13.53
N PRO A 230 6.97 3.98 -14.32
CA PRO A 230 7.91 4.51 -15.32
C PRO A 230 7.21 4.97 -16.59
N SER A 231 7.54 6.20 -17.03
CA SER A 231 6.98 6.80 -18.24
C SER A 231 7.41 6.03 -19.49
N GLY A 232 6.51 5.91 -20.48
CA GLY A 232 6.76 5.26 -21.75
C GLY A 232 6.84 3.73 -21.70
N GLN A 233 6.66 3.10 -20.53
CA GLN A 233 6.57 1.64 -20.42
C GLN A 233 5.15 1.16 -20.72
N GLY A 234 5.05 -0.06 -21.26
CA GLY A 234 3.80 -0.74 -21.57
C GLY A 234 3.61 -2.03 -20.79
N CYS A 235 2.37 -2.55 -20.80
CA CYS A 235 2.05 -3.84 -20.21
C CYS A 235 2.82 -5.01 -20.84
N ALA A 236 3.32 -4.89 -22.07
CA ALA A 236 4.13 -5.93 -22.71
C ALA A 236 5.41 -6.28 -21.92
N GLY A 237 6.06 -5.29 -21.30
CA GLY A 237 7.25 -5.49 -20.46
C GLY A 237 6.95 -5.81 -19.00
N CYS A 238 5.68 -5.93 -18.62
CA CYS A 238 5.27 -6.08 -17.23
C CYS A 238 5.35 -7.54 -16.76
N ALA A 239 5.88 -7.76 -15.55
CA ALA A 239 5.92 -9.05 -14.88
C ALA A 239 4.52 -9.69 -14.71
N TRP A 240 3.48 -8.87 -14.62
CA TRP A 240 2.09 -9.31 -14.48
C TRP A 240 1.39 -9.64 -15.81
N SER A 241 2.06 -9.40 -16.94
CA SER A 241 1.54 -9.65 -18.26
C SER A 241 1.63 -11.13 -18.63
N PHE A 242 0.64 -11.63 -19.36
CA PHE A 242 0.66 -12.96 -19.95
C PHE A 242 -0.15 -12.98 -21.26
N THR A 243 0.13 -13.95 -22.12
CA THR A 243 -0.60 -14.14 -23.37
C THR A 243 -1.63 -15.26 -23.22
N PHE A 244 -2.85 -15.05 -23.69
CA PHE A 244 -3.89 -16.07 -23.78
C PHE A 244 -4.66 -15.96 -25.09
N ARG A 245 -4.70 -17.05 -25.87
CA ARG A 245 -5.36 -17.10 -27.19
C ARG A 245 -4.99 -15.90 -28.08
N ASN A 246 -3.70 -15.57 -28.13
CA ASN A 246 -3.09 -14.45 -28.88
C ASN A 246 -3.42 -13.03 -28.41
N GLY A 247 -4.02 -12.87 -27.23
CA GLY A 247 -4.25 -11.55 -26.63
C GLY A 247 -3.42 -11.34 -25.36
N GLN A 248 -2.89 -10.13 -25.18
CA GLN A 248 -2.25 -9.71 -23.94
C GLN A 248 -3.28 -9.56 -22.81
N ARG A 249 -2.92 -10.00 -21.61
CA ARG A 249 -3.74 -9.91 -20.41
C ARG A 249 -2.89 -9.60 -19.18
N CYS A 250 -3.51 -9.03 -18.16
CA CYS A 250 -2.89 -8.80 -16.87
C CYS A 250 -3.41 -9.81 -15.85
N ARG A 251 -2.53 -10.41 -15.05
CA ARG A 251 -2.92 -11.37 -13.98
C ARG A 251 -3.76 -10.72 -12.87
N HIS A 252 -3.77 -9.40 -12.72
CA HIS A 252 -4.71 -8.70 -11.83
C HIS A 252 -6.14 -8.63 -12.40
N ALA A 253 -6.29 -8.73 -13.72
CA ALA A 253 -7.59 -8.72 -14.40
C ALA A 253 -7.58 -9.76 -15.54
N PRO A 254 -7.48 -11.07 -15.21
CA PRO A 254 -7.22 -12.11 -16.21
C PRO A 254 -8.37 -12.26 -17.22
N ARG A 255 -9.55 -11.72 -16.93
CA ARG A 255 -10.71 -11.74 -17.82
C ARG A 255 -10.71 -10.59 -18.83
N VAL A 256 -9.90 -9.55 -18.63
CA VAL A 256 -9.82 -8.39 -19.52
C VAL A 256 -8.71 -8.60 -20.55
N ALA A 257 -9.05 -8.44 -21.83
CA ALA A 257 -8.07 -8.38 -22.91
C ALA A 257 -7.50 -6.96 -22.98
N LEU A 258 -6.19 -6.83 -23.13
CA LEU A 258 -5.52 -5.54 -23.24
C LEU A 258 -5.15 -5.26 -24.70
N PRO A 259 -5.19 -3.98 -25.14
CA PRO A 259 -4.53 -3.54 -26.36
C PRO A 259 -3.03 -3.88 -26.33
N ASP A 260 -2.43 -4.08 -27.50
CA ASP A 260 -0.99 -4.39 -27.62
C ASP A 260 -0.10 -3.24 -27.11
N ASP A 261 -0.59 -2.00 -27.21
CA ASP A 261 0.02 -0.76 -26.77
C ASP A 261 -0.47 -0.30 -25.39
N ALA A 262 -1.11 -1.18 -24.60
CA ALA A 262 -1.61 -0.83 -23.27
C ALA A 262 -0.47 -0.24 -22.40
N PRO A 263 -0.66 0.96 -21.84
CA PRO A 263 0.39 1.64 -21.08
C PRO A 263 0.64 0.93 -19.74
N ALA A 264 1.79 1.18 -19.12
CA ALA A 264 2.03 0.76 -17.75
C ALA A 264 0.95 1.30 -16.81
N CYS A 265 0.52 0.48 -15.85
CA CYS A 265 -0.33 0.93 -14.74
C CYS A 265 0.49 1.13 -13.47
N ALA A 266 -0.08 1.75 -12.44
CA ALA A 266 0.60 1.98 -11.16
C ALA A 266 1.12 0.71 -10.43
N ARG A 267 0.77 -0.49 -10.93
CA ARG A 267 1.29 -1.79 -10.46
C ARG A 267 2.32 -2.41 -11.39
N TRP A 268 2.82 -1.65 -12.35
CA TRP A 268 3.80 -2.13 -13.31
C TRP A 268 5.08 -2.53 -12.59
N GLU A 269 5.61 -3.67 -13.01
CA GLU A 269 6.89 -4.20 -12.54
C GLU A 269 7.64 -4.73 -13.76
N SER A 270 8.91 -4.40 -13.90
CA SER A 270 9.74 -4.90 -15.00
C SER A 270 9.84 -6.42 -14.94
N ALA A 271 9.44 -7.10 -16.02
CA ALA A 271 9.66 -8.54 -16.16
C ALA A 271 11.16 -8.90 -16.21
N ALA A 272 12.00 -7.99 -16.69
CA ALA A 272 13.45 -8.17 -16.79
C ALA A 272 14.14 -8.19 -15.42
N ASP A 273 13.55 -7.53 -14.42
CA ASP A 273 14.13 -7.40 -13.07
C ASP A 273 13.81 -8.62 -12.19
N LEU A 274 13.04 -9.59 -12.70
CA LEU A 274 12.75 -10.82 -12.00
C LEU A 274 14.01 -11.70 -11.95
N SER A 275 14.60 -11.81 -10.76
CA SER A 275 15.74 -12.70 -10.51
C SER A 275 15.60 -13.52 -9.23
N CYS A 276 15.59 -14.84 -9.36
CA CYS A 276 15.60 -15.76 -8.21
C CYS A 276 16.90 -15.66 -7.39
N ARG A 277 17.98 -15.12 -7.99
CA ARG A 277 19.27 -14.93 -7.33
C ARG A 277 19.32 -13.66 -6.47
N THR A 278 18.27 -12.86 -6.43
CA THR A 278 18.24 -11.65 -5.59
C THR A 278 16.97 -11.55 -4.77
N CYS A 279 15.85 -12.12 -5.22
CA CYS A 279 14.58 -12.02 -4.49
C CYS A 279 14.41 -13.07 -3.39
N GLY A 280 14.88 -14.30 -3.60
CA GLY A 280 14.64 -15.44 -2.71
C GLY A 280 13.17 -15.71 -2.34
N ALA A 281 12.19 -15.14 -3.06
CA ALA A 281 10.80 -15.05 -2.59
C ALA A 281 10.19 -16.42 -2.23
N CYS A 282 10.38 -17.43 -3.09
CA CYS A 282 9.91 -18.80 -2.85
C CYS A 282 10.73 -19.56 -1.80
N CYS A 283 11.99 -19.18 -1.60
CA CYS A 283 12.89 -19.81 -0.63
C CYS A 283 12.66 -19.30 0.81
N ARG A 284 12.01 -18.15 0.94
CA ARG A 284 11.63 -17.55 2.22
C ARG A 284 10.24 -18.03 2.66
N GLU A 285 9.49 -17.16 3.34
CA GLU A 285 8.23 -17.42 4.01
C GLU A 285 7.06 -17.73 3.05
N ALA A 286 7.27 -17.68 1.73
CA ALA A 286 6.19 -17.87 0.75
C ALA A 286 5.70 -19.33 0.61
N TYR A 287 6.58 -20.33 0.77
CA TYR A 287 6.26 -21.74 0.57
C TYR A 287 6.93 -22.64 1.62
N GLN A 288 6.34 -23.81 1.88
CA GLN A 288 6.69 -24.67 3.01
C GLN A 288 7.50 -25.92 2.65
N SER A 289 7.56 -26.33 1.37
CA SER A 289 8.27 -27.54 0.99
C SER A 289 8.76 -27.48 -0.46
N VAL A 290 9.89 -28.14 -0.72
CA VAL A 290 10.43 -28.42 -2.05
C VAL A 290 10.76 -29.90 -2.08
N GLU A 291 10.04 -30.66 -2.89
CA GLU A 291 10.32 -32.08 -3.07
C GLU A 291 11.64 -32.29 -3.81
N VAL A 292 12.35 -33.35 -3.42
CA VAL A 292 13.64 -33.74 -3.97
C VAL A 292 13.50 -35.17 -4.49
N ALA A 293 13.66 -35.40 -5.79
CA ALA A 293 13.62 -36.75 -6.32
C ALA A 293 14.91 -37.53 -5.93
N PRO A 294 14.87 -38.88 -5.84
CA PRO A 294 16.01 -39.67 -5.34
C PRO A 294 17.32 -39.49 -6.12
N ASN A 295 17.23 -39.22 -7.43
CA ASN A 295 18.37 -39.17 -8.35
C ASN A 295 18.99 -37.77 -8.51
N GLU A 296 18.53 -36.79 -7.74
CA GLU A 296 18.97 -35.41 -7.88
C GLU A 296 20.34 -35.14 -7.24
N ALA A 297 21.11 -34.22 -7.84
CA ALA A 297 22.46 -33.87 -7.41
C ALA A 297 22.54 -33.43 -5.94
N VAL A 298 21.51 -32.73 -5.45
CA VAL A 298 21.41 -32.29 -4.05
C VAL A 298 21.51 -33.46 -3.06
N ASN A 299 20.97 -34.65 -3.37
CA ASN A 299 21.06 -35.81 -2.48
C ASN A 299 22.50 -36.31 -2.29
N ARG A 300 23.37 -36.10 -3.28
CA ARG A 300 24.77 -36.55 -3.26
C ARG A 300 25.73 -35.47 -2.80
N ARG A 301 25.50 -34.22 -3.25
CA ARG A 301 26.41 -33.09 -3.03
C ARG A 301 26.11 -32.30 -1.76
N HIS A 302 24.85 -32.29 -1.33
CA HIS A 302 24.38 -31.54 -0.15
C HIS A 302 23.41 -32.37 0.70
N PRO A 303 23.76 -33.62 1.10
CA PRO A 303 22.87 -34.49 1.86
C PRO A 303 22.41 -33.87 3.19
N GLU A 304 23.20 -32.99 3.79
CA GLU A 304 22.88 -32.22 5.01
C GLU A 304 21.73 -31.22 4.83
N LEU A 305 21.40 -30.86 3.59
CA LEU A 305 20.29 -29.98 3.25
C LEU A 305 19.03 -30.76 2.84
N VAL A 306 19.05 -32.09 2.88
CA VAL A 306 17.91 -32.95 2.51
C VAL A 306 17.33 -33.62 3.73
N GLU A 307 16.04 -33.44 3.94
CA GLU A 307 15.28 -34.15 4.95
C GLU A 307 14.63 -35.39 4.33
N GLN A 308 15.02 -36.57 4.83
CA GLN A 308 14.40 -37.84 4.47
C GLN A 308 13.14 -38.06 5.33
N ARG A 309 11.99 -38.22 4.68
CA ARG A 309 10.74 -38.70 5.29
C ARG A 309 10.47 -40.14 4.84
N GLU A 310 9.48 -40.78 5.44
CA GLU A 310 9.15 -42.20 5.17
C GLU A 310 8.86 -42.45 3.69
N THR A 311 8.13 -41.53 3.03
CA THR A 311 7.64 -41.71 1.65
C THR A 311 8.28 -40.79 0.62
N HIS A 312 9.00 -39.75 1.05
CA HIS A 312 9.56 -38.74 0.15
C HIS A 312 10.77 -38.04 0.76
N ARG A 313 11.50 -37.28 -0.07
CA ARG A 313 12.57 -36.39 0.37
C ARG A 313 12.17 -34.96 0.08
N ARG A 314 12.56 -34.05 0.95
CA ARG A 314 12.37 -32.62 0.73
C ARG A 314 13.60 -31.84 1.15
N LEU A 315 13.74 -30.65 0.59
CA LEU A 315 14.78 -29.73 1.00
C LEU A 315 14.49 -29.25 2.42
N LEU A 316 15.50 -29.34 3.30
CA LEU A 316 15.40 -28.93 4.69
C LEU A 316 15.03 -27.44 4.79
N ARG A 317 14.26 -27.10 5.83
CA ARG A 317 13.94 -25.73 6.20
C ARG A 317 14.36 -25.44 7.64
N ARG A 318 14.86 -24.23 7.88
CA ARG A 318 15.18 -23.69 9.21
C ARG A 318 14.12 -22.64 9.54
N GLY A 319 13.14 -23.02 10.35
CA GLY A 319 11.91 -22.25 10.53
C GLY A 319 11.19 -22.06 9.19
N GLU A 320 10.87 -20.82 8.85
CA GLU A 320 10.15 -20.49 7.62
C GLU A 320 11.06 -20.34 6.39
N ARG A 321 12.36 -20.63 6.46
CA ARG A 321 13.30 -20.43 5.35
C ARG A 321 13.93 -21.73 4.90
N CYS A 322 14.18 -21.84 3.59
CA CYS A 322 14.97 -22.92 3.02
C CYS A 322 16.37 -22.95 3.67
N ALA A 323 16.86 -24.15 4.03
CA ALA A 323 18.17 -24.31 4.65
C ALA A 323 19.34 -23.90 3.73
N ALA A 324 19.12 -23.92 2.41
CA ALA A 324 20.08 -23.47 1.41
C ALA A 324 20.01 -21.96 1.11
N LEU A 325 19.15 -21.21 1.80
CA LEU A 325 19.02 -19.77 1.63
C LEU A 325 20.03 -19.05 2.53
N ALA A 326 20.89 -18.24 1.92
CA ALA A 326 21.76 -17.30 2.60
C ALA A 326 21.27 -15.86 2.42
N GLY A 327 21.85 -14.95 3.21
CA GLY A 327 21.53 -13.53 3.19
C GLY A 327 20.41 -13.12 4.14
N THR A 328 20.32 -11.82 4.36
CA THR A 328 19.32 -11.20 5.24
C THR A 328 18.26 -10.42 4.45
N GLY A 329 18.41 -10.33 3.13
CA GLY A 329 17.54 -9.53 2.26
C GLY A 329 17.91 -8.05 2.23
N THR A 330 19.05 -7.68 2.80
CA THR A 330 19.62 -6.34 2.69
C THR A 330 20.41 -6.21 1.39
N PRO A 331 20.66 -4.99 0.89
CA PRO A 331 21.50 -4.79 -0.30
C PRO A 331 22.90 -5.39 -0.15
N ALA A 332 23.47 -5.34 1.05
CA ALA A 332 24.78 -5.92 1.36
C ALA A 332 24.76 -7.44 1.51
N ALA A 333 23.60 -8.05 1.79
CA ALA A 333 23.43 -9.48 1.95
C ALA A 333 22.08 -9.93 1.35
N PRO A 334 21.94 -9.92 0.01
CA PRO A 334 20.71 -10.27 -0.66
C PRO A 334 20.38 -11.75 -0.45
N PHE A 335 19.12 -12.11 -0.68
CA PHE A 335 18.71 -13.50 -0.56
C PHE A 335 19.21 -14.33 -1.74
N GLU A 336 20.11 -15.27 -1.45
CA GLU A 336 20.77 -16.11 -2.44
C GLU A 336 20.75 -17.59 -2.06
N CYS A 337 20.62 -18.47 -3.04
CA CYS A 337 20.71 -19.91 -2.84
C CYS A 337 22.17 -20.35 -2.90
N THR A 338 22.69 -20.91 -1.80
CA THR A 338 24.08 -21.37 -1.70
C THR A 338 24.38 -22.57 -2.58
N ILE A 339 23.34 -23.31 -3.00
CA ILE A 339 23.42 -24.48 -3.87
C ILE A 339 22.82 -24.23 -5.25
N TYR A 340 22.78 -22.97 -5.73
CA TYR A 340 22.06 -22.61 -6.96
C TYR A 340 22.30 -23.57 -8.15
N PRO A 341 23.54 -24.01 -8.47
CA PRO A 341 23.78 -24.99 -9.54
C PRO A 341 23.17 -26.39 -9.28
N ASP A 342 23.09 -26.80 -8.02
CA ASP A 342 22.63 -28.11 -7.58
C ASP A 342 21.16 -28.12 -7.09
N ARG A 343 20.47 -26.98 -7.20
CA ARG A 343 19.09 -26.78 -6.72
C ARG A 343 18.15 -27.87 -7.25
N PRO A 344 17.16 -28.35 -6.49
CA PRO A 344 16.24 -29.41 -6.93
C PRO A 344 15.49 -29.09 -8.22
N ARG A 345 14.96 -30.10 -8.91
CA ARG A 345 14.24 -29.98 -10.18
C ARG A 345 13.05 -29.05 -10.05
N ALA A 346 12.28 -29.17 -8.97
CA ALA A 346 11.17 -28.27 -8.66
C ALA A 346 11.60 -26.78 -8.62
N CYS A 347 12.82 -26.48 -8.18
CA CYS A 347 13.38 -25.12 -8.21
C CYS A 347 13.93 -24.73 -9.59
N ARG A 348 14.45 -25.68 -10.39
CA ARG A 348 14.98 -25.42 -11.74
C ARG A 348 13.87 -25.16 -12.76
N GLU A 349 12.79 -25.91 -12.65
CA GLU A 349 11.64 -25.87 -13.57
C GLU A 349 10.58 -24.84 -13.16
N PHE A 350 10.79 -24.11 -12.05
CA PHE A 350 9.88 -23.09 -11.58
C PHE A 350 9.74 -21.94 -12.60
N GLU A 351 8.52 -21.67 -13.04
CA GLU A 351 8.22 -20.62 -14.02
C GLU A 351 8.43 -19.23 -13.41
N ARG A 352 9.55 -18.60 -13.75
CA ARG A 352 9.84 -17.20 -13.38
C ARG A 352 8.83 -16.27 -14.06
N GLY A 353 8.16 -15.42 -13.27
CA GLY A 353 7.06 -14.58 -13.76
C GLY A 353 5.72 -15.33 -13.95
N GLY A 354 5.69 -16.63 -13.63
CA GLY A 354 4.45 -17.40 -13.52
C GLY A 354 3.61 -16.96 -12.32
N THR A 355 2.37 -17.45 -12.24
CA THR A 355 1.43 -17.11 -11.15
C THR A 355 2.05 -17.34 -9.77
N HIS A 356 2.64 -18.51 -9.55
CA HIS A 356 3.27 -18.87 -8.28
C HIS A 356 4.50 -18.00 -7.95
N CYS A 357 5.28 -17.59 -8.96
CA CYS A 357 6.41 -16.69 -8.75
C CYS A 357 5.94 -15.35 -8.18
N LEU A 358 4.90 -14.78 -8.78
CA LEU A 358 4.42 -13.46 -8.42
C LEU A 358 3.60 -13.47 -7.13
N GLU A 359 2.85 -14.55 -6.86
CA GLU A 359 2.22 -14.80 -5.55
C GLU A 359 3.26 -14.86 -4.43
N ALA A 360 4.36 -15.59 -4.63
CA ALA A 360 5.44 -15.66 -3.65
C ALA A 360 6.05 -14.28 -3.40
N ARG A 361 6.30 -13.51 -4.47
CA ARG A 361 6.83 -12.15 -4.38
C ARG A 361 5.87 -11.20 -3.65
N ARG A 362 4.57 -11.27 -3.90
CA ARG A 362 3.56 -10.50 -3.14
C ARG A 362 3.62 -10.82 -1.65
N ARG A 363 3.62 -12.10 -1.28
CA ARG A 363 3.67 -12.55 0.13
C ARG A 363 4.86 -11.97 0.89
N VAL A 364 6.01 -11.90 0.23
CA VAL A 364 7.22 -11.34 0.85
C VAL A 364 7.36 -9.82 0.71
N GLY A 365 6.43 -9.15 0.01
CA GLY A 365 6.39 -7.70 -0.19
C GLY A 365 7.30 -7.19 -1.31
N LEU A 366 7.58 -7.99 -2.33
CA LEU A 366 8.41 -7.62 -3.50
C LEU A 366 7.60 -7.24 -4.73
N SER A 367 6.31 -7.56 -4.75
CA SER A 367 5.39 -7.28 -5.85
C SER A 367 4.02 -6.85 -5.33
N LEU A 368 3.23 -6.18 -6.17
CA LEU A 368 1.91 -5.59 -5.84
C LEU A 368 0.72 -6.51 -6.11
#